data_AF-A0A286P401-F1
#
_entry.id   AF-A0A286P401-F1
#
_cell.length_a   1.000
_cell.length_b   1.000
_cell.length_c   1.000
_cell.angle_alpha   90.00
_cell.angle_beta   90.00
_cell.angle_gamma   90.00
#
_symmetry.space_group_name_H-M   'P 1'
#
loop_
_entity.id
_entity.type
_entity.pdbx_description
1 polymer ?
#
loop_
_entity_poly.entity_id
_entity_poly.type
_entity_poly.pdbx_seq_one_letter_code
_entity_poly.pdbx_strand_id
1 'polypeptide(L)'
;MNKFLQFNKNDRTMWLGILGFSTIFIVLMSLFTTTSPFYYAKRVLITLFIMFLPGYSITKLFFDHLEFTEYKALDKFLVSFFFSIATVQTLYFISTYVRTYAFNVDEEMISSNAIAIAIAVFVTVAAFGVKFYLNKKNTPAS
;
A
#
# COMPACT_ATOMS: atom_id res chain seq x y z
N MET A 1 3.87 -5.40 22.37
CA MET A 1 3.17 -5.68 21.09
C MET A 1 2.23 -4.55 20.60
N ASN A 2 1.89 -3.53 21.40
CA ASN A 2 0.89 -2.50 21.02
C ASN A 2 1.39 -1.28 20.24
N LYS A 3 2.70 -1.07 20.00
CA LYS A 3 3.19 0.13 19.30
C LYS A 3 2.98 0.10 17.78
N PHE A 4 2.82 -1.08 17.16
CA PHE A 4 2.67 -1.20 15.70
C PHE A 4 1.33 -0.71 15.15
N LEU A 5 0.27 -0.78 15.96
CA LEU A 5 -1.07 -0.32 15.58
C LEU A 5 -1.34 1.13 16.00
N GLN A 6 -0.44 1.75 16.78
CA GLN A 6 -0.62 3.13 17.22
C GLN A 6 -0.40 4.08 16.04
N PHE A 7 -1.45 4.81 15.67
CA PHE A 7 -1.39 5.86 14.67
C PHE A 7 -0.84 7.14 15.29
N ASN A 8 0.37 7.53 14.91
CA ASN A 8 0.99 8.76 15.38
C ASN A 8 0.48 9.99 14.60
N LYS A 9 0.84 11.20 15.06
CA LYS A 9 0.42 12.45 14.40
C LYS A 9 0.87 12.47 12.92
N ASN A 10 2.08 12.00 12.64
CA ASN A 10 2.63 11.97 11.28
C ASN A 10 1.87 10.99 10.38
N ASP A 11 1.46 9.84 10.90
CA ASP A 11 0.59 8.88 10.20
C ASP A 11 -0.72 9.55 9.80
N ARG A 12 -1.37 10.22 10.76
CA ARG A 12 -2.64 10.90 10.52
C ARG A 12 -2.49 11.99 9.47
N THR A 13 -1.47 12.83 9.58
CA THR A 13 -1.21 13.90 8.60
C THR A 13 -0.95 13.34 7.21
N MET A 14 -0.18 12.27 7.10
CA MET A 14 0.10 11.60 5.82
C MET A 14 -1.20 11.07 5.19
N TRP A 15 -1.97 10.28 5.93
CA TRP A 15 -3.22 9.69 5.45
C TRP A 15 -4.29 10.73 5.14
N LEU A 16 -4.36 11.83 5.91
CA LEU A 16 -5.23 12.97 5.60
C LEU A 16 -4.82 13.67 4.31
N GLY A 17 -3.52 13.84 4.05
CA GLY A 17 -3.02 14.38 2.78
C GLY A 17 -3.44 13.51 1.59
N ILE A 18 -3.29 12.19 1.72
CA ILE A 18 -3.73 11.22 0.70
C ILE A 18 -5.24 11.31 0.48
N LEU A 19 -6.04 11.32 1.54
CA LEU A 19 -7.50 11.44 1.45
C LEU A 19 -7.94 12.78 0.86
N GLY A 20 -7.28 13.88 1.22
CA GLY A 20 -7.55 15.21 0.69
C GLY A 20 -7.33 15.27 -0.82
N PHE A 21 -6.16 14.82 -1.29
CA PHE A 21 -5.87 14.72 -2.72
C PHE A 21 -6.87 13.81 -3.44
N SER A 22 -7.16 12.65 -2.86
CA SER A 22 -8.08 11.67 -3.44
C SER A 22 -9.51 12.21 -3.56
N THR A 23 -9.96 13.01 -2.60
CA THR A 23 -11.28 13.64 -2.62
C THR A 23 -11.37 14.66 -3.76
N ILE A 24 -10.35 15.50 -3.93
CA ILE A 24 -10.27 16.45 -5.05
C ILE A 24 -10.35 15.70 -6.38
N PHE A 25 -9.58 14.62 -6.52
CA PHE A 25 -9.59 13.78 -7.71
C PHE A 25 -10.98 13.16 -7.99
N ILE A 26 -11.65 12.63 -6.97
CA ILE A 26 -13.00 12.05 -7.12
C ILE A 26 -14.00 13.12 -7.58
N VAL A 27 -13.97 14.31 -7.00
CA VAL A 27 -14.86 15.42 -7.38
C VAL A 27 -14.62 15.81 -8.83
N LEU A 28 -13.36 16.02 -9.22
CA LEU A 28 -13.01 16.35 -10.61
C LEU A 28 -13.52 15.28 -11.58
N MET A 29 -13.21 14.00 -11.34
CA MET A 29 -13.66 12.92 -12.22
C MET A 29 -15.19 12.83 -12.29
N SER A 30 -15.88 13.08 -11.17
CA SER A 30 -17.35 13.08 -11.12
C SER A 30 -17.98 14.25 -11.88
N LEU A 31 -17.30 15.40 -11.98
CA LEU A 31 -17.78 16.54 -12.76
C LEU A 31 -17.62 16.34 -14.26
N PHE A 32 -16.58 15.60 -14.68
CA PHE A 32 -16.29 15.35 -16.09
C PHE A 32 -16.92 14.07 -16.65
N THR A 33 -17.60 13.27 -15.82
CA THR A 33 -18.20 12.00 -16.23
C THR A 33 -19.65 11.92 -15.77
N THR A 34 -20.53 11.35 -16.59
CA THR A 34 -21.96 11.15 -16.25
C THR A 34 -22.20 10.01 -15.26
N THR A 35 -21.14 9.54 -14.59
CA THR A 35 -21.17 8.37 -13.71
C THR A 35 -21.22 8.80 -12.25
N SER A 36 -21.91 8.01 -11.40
CA SER A 36 -22.07 8.30 -9.98
C SER A 36 -20.71 8.51 -9.25
N PRO A 37 -20.57 9.53 -8.39
CA PRO A 37 -19.37 9.75 -7.60
C PRO A 37 -18.95 8.54 -6.75
N PHE A 38 -19.92 7.75 -6.29
CA PHE A 38 -19.69 6.55 -5.49
C PHE A 38 -18.91 5.47 -6.25
N TYR A 39 -19.07 5.40 -7.58
CA TYR A 39 -18.32 4.49 -8.43
C TYR A 39 -16.82 4.80 -8.40
N TYR A 40 -16.46 6.08 -8.53
CA TYR A 40 -15.07 6.54 -8.47
C TYR A 40 -14.50 6.46 -7.06
N ALA A 41 -15.29 6.81 -6.04
CA ALA A 41 -14.85 6.69 -4.65
C ALA A 41 -14.44 5.26 -4.30
N LYS A 42 -15.24 4.25 -4.68
CA LYS A 42 -14.90 2.84 -4.47
C LYS A 42 -13.59 2.46 -5.16
N ARG A 43 -13.41 2.85 -6.42
CA ARG A 43 -12.18 2.55 -7.18
C ARG A 43 -10.95 3.22 -6.57
N VAL A 44 -11.06 4.49 -6.23
CA VAL A 44 -9.96 5.25 -5.61
C VAL A 44 -9.58 4.63 -4.28
N LEU A 45 -10.55 4.29 -3.42
CA LEU A 45 -10.25 3.62 -2.15
C LEU A 45 -9.54 2.28 -2.35
N ILE A 46 -10.04 1.43 -3.26
CA ILE A 46 -9.40 0.14 -3.56
C ILE A 46 -7.97 0.36 -4.07
N THR A 47 -7.77 1.29 -5.00
CA THR A 47 -6.44 1.62 -5.54
C THR A 47 -5.50 2.12 -4.44
N LEU A 48 -5.96 3.01 -3.56
CA LEU A 48 -5.16 3.50 -2.43
C LEU A 48 -4.77 2.37 -1.48
N PHE A 49 -5.68 1.46 -1.16
CA PHE A 49 -5.35 0.33 -0.30
C PHE A 49 -4.36 -0.62 -0.96
N ILE A 50 -4.53 -0.96 -2.23
CA ILE A 50 -3.62 -1.84 -2.96
C ILE A 50 -2.23 -1.19 -3.11
N MET A 51 -2.20 0.08 -3.48
CA MET A 51 -0.95 0.78 -3.82
C MET A 51 -0.26 1.41 -2.63
N PHE A 52 -0.93 1.72 -1.52
CA PHE A 52 -0.30 2.49 -0.45
C PHE A 52 -0.20 1.72 0.86
N LEU A 53 -1.16 0.84 1.17
CA LEU A 53 -1.16 0.09 2.43
C LEU A 53 0.07 -0.82 2.60
N PRO A 54 0.53 -1.58 1.57
CA PRO A 54 1.67 -2.48 1.76
C PRO A 54 2.97 -1.71 1.99
N GLY A 55 3.22 -0.69 1.17
CA GLY A 55 4.38 0.19 1.33
C GLY A 55 4.36 0.93 2.67
N TYR A 56 3.21 1.46 3.09
CA TYR A 56 3.03 2.07 4.41
C TYR A 56 3.33 1.09 5.54
N SER A 57 2.87 -0.16 5.44
CA SER A 57 3.10 -1.19 6.45
C SER A 57 4.59 -1.48 6.60
N ILE A 58 5.33 -1.60 5.50
CA ILE A 58 6.79 -1.77 5.53
C ILE A 58 7.45 -0.56 6.18
N THR A 59 7.13 0.65 5.74
CA THR A 59 7.70 1.89 6.30
C THR A 59 7.45 1.97 7.79
N LYS A 60 6.22 1.75 8.25
CA LYS A 60 5.86 1.84 9.67
C LYS A 60 6.51 0.75 10.52
N LEU A 61 6.65 -0.46 10.00
CA LEU A 61 7.19 -1.58 10.79
C LEU A 61 8.72 -1.52 10.90
N PHE A 62 9.41 -1.03 9.86
CA PHE A 62 10.87 -1.15 9.77
C PHE A 62 11.58 0.20 9.71
N PHE A 63 10.95 1.24 9.18
CA PHE A 63 11.57 2.50 8.80
C PHE A 63 10.88 3.74 9.40
N ASP A 64 10.10 3.57 10.48
CA ASP A 64 9.34 4.68 11.10
C ASP A 64 10.23 5.79 11.67
N HIS A 65 11.53 5.53 11.79
CA HIS A 65 12.55 6.43 12.29
C HIS A 65 13.31 7.18 11.17
N LEU A 66 13.04 6.89 9.90
CA LEU A 66 13.69 7.59 8.78
C LEU A 66 13.11 9.00 8.64
N GLU A 67 13.99 9.99 8.72
CA GLU A 67 13.69 11.40 8.60
C GLU A 67 14.77 12.03 7.72
N PHE A 68 14.38 12.54 6.57
CA PHE A 68 15.26 13.17 5.58
C PHE A 68 15.01 14.67 5.50
N THR A 69 13.80 15.11 5.84
CA THR A 69 13.36 16.50 5.81
C THR A 69 12.70 16.88 7.13
N GLU A 70 12.41 18.17 7.30
CA GLU A 70 11.63 18.66 8.44
C GLU A 70 10.16 18.16 8.41
N TYR A 71 9.69 17.70 7.24
CA TYR A 71 8.33 17.24 7.02
C TYR A 71 8.22 15.71 7.13
N LYS A 72 8.24 15.20 8.36
CA LYS A 72 8.18 13.74 8.65
C LYS A 72 7.03 12.98 7.98
N ALA A 73 5.88 13.64 7.80
CA ALA A 73 4.73 13.05 7.10
C ALA A 73 4.99 12.87 5.60
N LEU A 74 5.72 13.81 4.98
CA LEU A 74 6.14 13.73 3.57
C LEU A 74 7.19 12.64 3.38
N ASP A 75 8.19 12.58 4.25
CA ASP A 75 9.21 11.52 4.19
C ASP A 75 8.57 10.14 4.29
N LYS A 76 7.65 9.96 5.26
CA LYS A 76 6.90 8.72 5.40
C LYS A 76 6.07 8.39 4.17
N PHE A 77 5.44 9.39 3.54
CA PHE A 77 4.72 9.22 2.28
C PHE A 77 5.65 8.71 1.18
N LEU A 78 6.79 9.38 0.96
CA LEU A 78 7.74 9.05 -0.09
C LEU A 78 8.32 7.65 0.10
N VAL A 79 8.78 7.33 1.31
CA VAL A 79 9.35 6.00 1.62
C VAL A 79 8.29 4.90 1.41
N SER A 80 7.05 5.13 1.85
CA SER A 80 5.94 4.20 1.62
C SER A 80 5.63 4.01 0.14
N PHE A 81 5.67 5.09 -0.64
CA PHE A 81 5.46 5.04 -2.08
C PHE A 81 6.57 4.23 -2.78
N PHE A 82 7.83 4.49 -2.45
CA PHE A 82 8.97 3.76 -3.00
C PHE A 82 8.92 2.26 -2.67
N PHE A 83 8.63 1.90 -1.42
CA PHE A 83 8.49 0.50 -1.04
C PHE A 83 7.32 -0.17 -1.75
N SER A 84 6.22 0.54 -1.98
CA SER A 84 5.11 -0.01 -2.75
C SER A 84 5.49 -0.29 -4.21
N ILE A 85 6.21 0.62 -4.86
CA ILE A 85 6.72 0.37 -6.22
C ILE A 85 7.63 -0.85 -6.23
N ALA A 86 8.62 -0.89 -5.34
CA ALA A 86 9.60 -1.96 -5.27
C ALA A 86 9.00 -3.34 -4.93
N THR A 87 7.84 -3.37 -4.26
CA THR A 87 7.19 -4.62 -3.84
C THR A 87 5.96 -4.93 -4.69
N VAL A 88 4.90 -4.14 -4.55
CA VAL A 88 3.59 -4.38 -5.18
C VAL A 88 3.70 -4.28 -6.71
N GLN A 89 4.28 -3.21 -7.24
CA GLN A 89 4.33 -3.02 -8.70
C GLN A 89 5.26 -4.02 -9.38
N THR A 90 6.43 -4.28 -8.77
CA THR A 90 7.36 -5.30 -9.28
C THR A 90 6.73 -6.69 -9.27
N LEU A 91 6.09 -7.11 -8.18
CA LEU A 91 5.40 -8.41 -8.11
C LEU A 91 4.21 -8.50 -9.06
N TYR A 92 3.48 -7.40 -9.23
CA TYR A 92 2.36 -7.34 -10.17
C TYR A 92 2.85 -7.49 -11.62
N PHE A 93 3.95 -6.81 -11.97
CA PHE A 93 4.60 -6.94 -13.26
C PHE A 93 5.07 -8.38 -13.51
N ILE A 94 5.77 -8.99 -12.55
CA ILE A 94 6.22 -10.39 -12.65
C ILE A 94 5.04 -11.33 -12.81
N SER A 95 3.99 -11.17 -12.00
CA SER A 95 2.80 -12.02 -12.05
C SER A 95 2.08 -11.93 -13.39
N THR A 96 1.97 -10.72 -13.94
CA THR A 96 1.36 -10.49 -15.25
C THR A 96 2.24 -11.05 -16.36
N TYR A 97 3.54 -10.80 -16.32
CA TYR A 97 4.51 -11.32 -17.29
C TYR A 97 4.52 -12.85 -17.34
N VAL A 98 4.65 -13.50 -16.18
CA VAL A 98 4.69 -14.97 -16.06
C VAL A 98 3.37 -15.58 -16.53
N ARG A 99 2.23 -14.97 -16.20
CA ARG A 99 0.93 -15.44 -16.67
C ARG A 99 0.83 -15.41 -18.20
N THR A 100 1.15 -14.28 -18.80
CA THR A 100 1.00 -14.06 -20.24
C THR A 100 2.01 -14.89 -21.03
N TYR A 101 3.28 -14.93 -20.60
CA TYR A 101 4.36 -15.50 -21.41
C TYR A 101 4.83 -16.90 -20.98
N ALA A 102 4.66 -17.28 -19.70
CA ALA A 102 5.10 -18.60 -19.23
C ALA A 102 3.96 -19.62 -19.17
N PHE A 103 2.74 -19.17 -18.87
CA PHE A 103 1.60 -20.08 -18.68
C PHE A 103 0.53 -20.00 -19.79
N ASN A 104 0.64 -19.05 -20.74
CA ASN A 104 -0.35 -18.82 -21.80
C ASN A 104 -1.80 -18.78 -21.27
N VAL A 105 -1.99 -18.25 -20.06
CA VAL A 105 -3.32 -18.14 -19.46
C VAL A 105 -3.94 -16.83 -19.92
N ASP A 106 -5.04 -16.92 -20.67
CA ASP A 106 -5.79 -15.76 -21.14
C ASP A 106 -6.06 -14.77 -20.00
N GLU A 107 -5.88 -13.47 -20.28
CA GLU A 107 -6.03 -12.37 -19.31
C GLU A 107 -7.42 -12.34 -18.65
N GLU A 108 -8.42 -13.02 -19.22
CA GLU A 108 -9.78 -13.12 -18.73
C GLU A 108 -9.99 -14.15 -17.60
N MET A 109 -9.13 -15.18 -17.47
CA MET A 109 -9.34 -16.23 -16.44
C MET A 109 -9.11 -15.77 -15.00
N ILE A 110 -8.20 -14.82 -14.77
CA ILE A 110 -7.85 -14.27 -13.46
C ILE A 110 -7.93 -12.75 -13.53
N SER A 111 -8.77 -12.14 -12.68
CA SER A 111 -8.91 -10.69 -12.64
C SER A 111 -7.61 -10.02 -12.19
N SER A 112 -7.15 -9.01 -12.94
CA SER A 112 -6.01 -8.16 -12.56
C SER A 112 -6.16 -7.52 -11.18
N ASN A 113 -7.40 -7.16 -10.80
CA ASN A 113 -7.70 -6.65 -9.47
C ASN A 113 -7.48 -7.72 -8.40
N ALA A 114 -7.85 -8.98 -8.68
CA ALA A 114 -7.64 -10.07 -7.73
C ALA A 114 -6.15 -10.36 -7.52
N ILE A 115 -5.34 -10.32 -8.58
CA ILE A 115 -3.87 -10.45 -8.48
C ILE A 115 -3.30 -9.31 -7.64
N ALA A 116 -3.68 -8.07 -7.93
CA ALA A 116 -3.20 -6.90 -7.20
C ALA A 116 -3.58 -6.93 -5.71
N ILE A 117 -4.82 -7.33 -5.38
CA ILE A 117 -5.27 -7.52 -3.99
C ILE A 117 -4.48 -8.64 -3.31
N ALA A 118 -4.29 -9.79 -3.97
CA ALA A 118 -3.53 -10.90 -3.42
C ALA A 118 -2.08 -10.52 -3.11
N ILE A 119 -1.43 -9.77 -4.01
CA ILE A 119 -0.08 -9.25 -3.79
C ILE A 119 -0.06 -8.27 -2.62
N ALA A 120 -1.00 -7.31 -2.56
CA ALA A 120 -1.07 -6.34 -1.48
C ALA A 120 -1.23 -7.02 -0.11
N VAL A 121 -2.10 -8.04 -0.02
CA VAL A 121 -2.27 -8.86 1.18
C VAL A 121 -1.00 -9.61 1.50
N PHE A 122 -0.39 -10.28 0.52
CA PHE A 122 0.83 -11.07 0.70
C PHE A 122 1.98 -10.22 1.24
N VAL A 123 2.27 -9.06 0.61
CA VAL A 123 3.33 -8.14 1.04
C VAL A 123 3.07 -7.63 2.45
N THR A 124 1.81 -7.27 2.76
CA THR A 124 1.44 -6.77 4.09
C THR A 124 1.64 -7.86 5.15
N VAL A 125 1.10 -9.07 4.93
CA VAL A 125 1.24 -10.20 5.85
C VAL A 125 2.71 -10.59 6.03
N ALA A 126 3.50 -10.62 4.95
CA ALA A 126 4.92 -10.90 5.03
C ALA A 126 5.67 -9.86 5.87
N ALA A 127 5.39 -8.56 5.69
CA ALA A 127 6.00 -7.49 6.49
C ALA A 127 5.70 -7.65 7.99
N PHE A 128 4.44 -7.90 8.35
CA PHE A 128 4.06 -8.17 9.74
C PHE A 128 4.69 -9.47 10.28
N GLY A 129 4.70 -10.54 9.48
CA GLY A 129 5.29 -11.82 9.85
C GLY A 129 6.79 -11.73 10.13
N VAL A 130 7.54 -11.05 9.25
CA VAL A 130 8.97 -10.80 9.44
C VAL A 130 9.20 -9.97 10.70
N LYS A 131 8.43 -8.89 10.91
CA LYS A 131 8.59 -8.06 12.11
C LYS A 131 8.28 -8.84 13.39
N PHE A 132 7.23 -9.65 13.37
CA PHE A 132 6.85 -10.51 14.50
C PHE A 132 7.96 -11.51 14.84
N TYR A 133 8.52 -12.18 13.82
CA TYR A 133 9.63 -13.12 13.99
C TYR A 133 10.88 -12.44 14.58
N LEU A 134 11.27 -11.27 14.05
CA LEU A 134 12.42 -10.52 14.57
C LEU A 134 12.23 -10.09 16.02
N ASN A 135 11.03 -9.62 16.40
CA ASN A 135 10.75 -9.26 17.79
C ASN A 135 10.83 -10.48 18.72
N LYS A 136 10.34 -11.64 18.29
CA LYS A 136 10.43 -12.88 19.08
C LYS A 136 11.89 -13.27 19.31
N LYS A 137 12.75 -13.16 18.28
CA LYS A 137 14.19 -13.46 18.40
C LYS A 137 14.94 -12.48 19.31
N ASN A 138 14.54 -11.21 19.31
CA ASN A 138 15.19 -10.15 20.07
C ASN A 138 14.64 -9.96 21.49
N THR A 139 13.64 -10.75 21.89
CA THR A 139 13.18 -10.79 23.28
C THR A 139 14.15 -11.71 24.04
N PRO A 140 14.99 -11.19 24.95
CA PRO A 140 15.84 -12.05 25.76
C PRO A 140 14.94 -13.03 26.52
N ALA A 141 15.32 -14.31 26.54
CA ALA A 141 14.65 -15.31 27.35
C ALA A 141 14.72 -14.84 28.82
N SER A 142 13.59 -14.34 29.32
CA SER A 142 13.39 -14.02 30.73
C SER A 142 13.26 -15.30 31.53
#